data_AF-A0A0D7AX11-F1
#
_entry.id   AF-A0A0D7AX11-F1
#
_cell.length_a   1.000
_cell.length_b   1.000
_cell.length_c   1.000
_cell.angle_alpha   90.00
_cell.angle_beta   90.00
_cell.angle_gamma   90.00
#
_symmetry.space_group_name_H-M   'P 1'
#
loop_
_entity.id
_entity.type
_entity.pdbx_description
1 polymer ?
#
loop_
_entity_poly.entity_id
_entity_poly.type
_entity_poly.pdbx_seq_one_letter_code
_entity_poly.pdbx_strand_id
1 'polypeptide(L)'
;MASTTITATVDGYDATLLVIYPYSDMILESELGVIRSWFIAFNSNIPDVSNLYPSSTRSYPAAVLTASIPLVSSPLEAQHITGLVSTSKAWGRSPRETNSCIHIYAIDHILAQGFHSRRIVSALKNKLSSDTIRMKVEAALDNNIGISD
;
A
#
# COMPACT_ATOMS: atom_id res chain seq x y z
N MET A 1 3.16 13.39 7.35
CA MET A 1 2.54 12.20 6.76
C MET A 1 1.08 12.52 6.54
N ALA A 2 0.58 12.23 5.36
CA ALA A 2 -0.83 12.31 5.03
C ALA A 2 -1.37 10.90 4.80
N SER A 3 -2.69 10.81 4.74
CA SER A 3 -3.37 9.59 4.34
C SER A 3 -4.55 9.91 3.46
N THR A 4 -4.94 8.93 2.66
CA THR A 4 -6.15 8.98 1.85
C THR A 4 -6.80 7.61 1.83
N THR A 5 -8.06 7.59 1.43
CA THR A 5 -8.83 6.36 1.29
C THR A 5 -9.11 6.12 -0.19
N ILE A 6 -8.80 4.92 -0.65
CA ILE A 6 -9.15 4.46 -2.00
C ILE A 6 -10.29 3.46 -1.88
N THR A 7 -11.37 3.70 -2.60
CA THR A 7 -12.47 2.73 -2.77
C THR A 7 -12.43 2.15 -4.18
N ALA A 8 -12.55 0.83 -4.29
CA ALA A 8 -12.60 0.14 -5.57
C ALA A 8 -13.51 -1.08 -5.50
N THR A 9 -14.18 -1.38 -6.62
CA THR A 9 -14.96 -2.60 -6.75
C THR A 9 -14.01 -3.77 -7.09
N VAL A 10 -14.00 -4.79 -6.25
CA VAL A 10 -13.21 -6.02 -6.39
C VAL A 10 -14.19 -7.18 -6.39
N ASP A 11 -14.19 -7.97 -7.48
CA ASP A 11 -15.06 -9.13 -7.65
C ASP A 11 -16.56 -8.85 -7.37
N GLY A 12 -17.01 -7.63 -7.68
CA GLY A 12 -18.39 -7.17 -7.48
C GLY A 12 -18.70 -6.56 -6.11
N TYR A 13 -17.72 -6.44 -5.22
CA TYR A 13 -17.88 -5.85 -3.89
C TYR A 13 -17.03 -4.59 -3.72
N ASP A 14 -17.52 -3.60 -2.99
CA ASP A 14 -16.73 -2.42 -2.65
C ASP A 14 -15.69 -2.74 -1.57
N ALA A 15 -14.42 -2.58 -1.93
CA ALA A 15 -13.29 -2.72 -1.04
C ALA A 15 -12.65 -1.35 -0.79
N THR A 16 -12.18 -1.13 0.44
CA THR A 16 -11.58 0.13 0.88
C THR A 16 -10.13 -0.10 1.31
N LEU A 17 -9.24 0.80 0.89
CA LEU A 17 -7.83 0.83 1.24
C LEU A 17 -7.47 2.16 1.91
N LEU A 18 -6.95 2.10 3.13
CA LEU A 18 -6.28 3.24 3.75
C LEU A 18 -4.83 3.31 3.26
N VAL A 19 -4.47 4.38 2.56
CA VAL A 19 -3.11 4.65 2.09
C VAL A 19 -2.46 5.71 2.98
N ILE A 20 -1.29 5.43 3.51
CA ILE A 20 -0.52 6.31 4.41
C ILE A 20 0.82 6.63 3.74
N TYR A 21 1.19 7.91 3.66
CA TYR A 21 2.41 8.34 2.96
C TYR A 21 3.05 9.59 3.58
N PRO A 22 4.35 9.86 3.35
CA PRO A 22 5.07 10.90 4.10
C PRO A 22 4.68 12.35 3.76
N TYR A 23 4.19 12.60 2.55
CA TYR A 23 4.13 13.93 1.93
C TYR A 23 2.70 14.48 1.93
N SER A 24 2.40 15.50 2.72
CA SER A 24 1.05 16.10 2.78
C SER A 24 0.76 17.07 1.64
N ASP A 25 1.80 17.64 1.02
CA ASP A 25 1.66 18.81 0.16
C ASP A 25 1.90 18.48 -1.32
N MET A 26 2.01 17.19 -1.66
CA MET A 26 2.21 16.73 -3.04
C MET A 26 0.88 16.37 -3.71
N ILE A 27 0.74 16.75 -4.98
CA ILE A 27 -0.30 16.22 -5.86
C ILE A 27 0.13 14.79 -6.22
N LEU A 28 -0.66 13.80 -5.80
CA LEU A 28 -0.32 12.38 -5.92
C LEU A 28 -1.32 11.60 -6.77
N GLU A 29 -2.05 12.28 -7.67
CA GLU A 29 -3.13 11.64 -8.45
C GLU A 29 -2.64 10.43 -9.24
N SER A 30 -1.45 10.53 -9.85
CA SER A 30 -0.87 9.43 -10.63
C SER A 30 -0.44 8.25 -9.73
N GLU A 31 0.21 8.52 -8.61
CA GLU A 31 0.60 7.53 -7.60
C GLU A 31 -0.62 6.81 -7.04
N LEU A 32 -1.66 7.56 -6.65
CA LEU A 32 -2.90 7.03 -6.13
C LEU A 32 -3.65 6.21 -7.19
N GLY A 33 -3.59 6.61 -8.46
CA GLY A 33 -4.10 5.82 -9.59
C GLY A 33 -3.38 4.47 -9.73
N VAL A 34 -2.05 4.46 -9.66
CA VAL A 34 -1.25 3.23 -9.69
C VAL A 34 -1.56 2.34 -8.48
N ILE A 35 -1.64 2.92 -7.28
CA ILE A 35 -1.99 2.20 -6.05
C ILE A 35 -3.40 1.63 -6.13
N ARG A 36 -4.37 2.35 -6.69
CA ARG A 36 -5.74 1.86 -6.88
C ARG A 36 -5.79 0.63 -7.78
N SER A 37 -5.10 0.67 -8.92
CA SER A 37 -5.03 -0.46 -9.85
C SER A 37 -4.31 -1.66 -9.23
N TRP A 38 -3.22 -1.41 -8.49
CA TRP A 38 -2.56 -2.45 -7.70
C TRP A 38 -3.52 -3.08 -6.67
N PHE A 39 -4.28 -2.26 -5.95
CA PHE A 39 -5.19 -2.70 -4.89
C PHE A 39 -6.25 -3.66 -5.44
N ILE A 40 -6.84 -3.33 -6.59
CA ILE A 40 -7.77 -4.21 -7.30
C ILE A 40 -7.08 -5.53 -7.65
N ALA A 41 -5.92 -5.48 -8.31
CA ALA A 41 -5.20 -6.68 -8.71
C ALA A 41 -4.77 -7.57 -7.52
N PHE A 42 -4.40 -6.96 -6.39
CA PHE A 42 -4.03 -7.68 -5.18
C PHE A 42 -5.24 -8.34 -4.52
N ASN A 43 -6.36 -7.63 -4.41
CA ASN A 43 -7.56 -8.16 -3.76
C ASN A 43 -8.40 -9.08 -4.67
N SER A 44 -8.24 -9.03 -5.99
CA SER A 44 -8.72 -10.08 -6.92
C SER A 44 -7.79 -11.30 -6.95
N ASN A 45 -6.80 -11.38 -6.04
CA ASN A 45 -5.90 -12.51 -5.88
C ASN A 45 -5.12 -12.90 -7.17
N ILE A 46 -4.87 -11.95 -8.08
CA ILE A 46 -4.04 -12.18 -9.27
C ILE A 46 -2.61 -12.51 -8.80
N PRO A 47 -1.82 -13.41 -9.40
CA PRO A 47 -0.43 -13.63 -8.99
C PRO A 47 0.49 -12.42 -9.29
N ASP A 48 1.60 -12.30 -8.56
CA ASP A 48 2.64 -11.30 -8.83
C ASP A 48 3.62 -11.74 -9.94
N VAL A 49 4.63 -10.94 -10.28
CA VAL A 49 5.64 -11.28 -11.32
C VAL A 49 6.47 -12.53 -11.01
N SER A 50 6.46 -12.99 -9.76
CA SER A 50 7.12 -14.21 -9.29
C SER A 50 6.14 -15.37 -9.09
N ASN A 51 4.91 -15.26 -9.62
CA ASN A 51 3.81 -16.22 -9.44
C ASN A 51 3.36 -16.43 -7.97
N LEU A 52 3.67 -15.50 -7.07
CA LEU A 52 3.16 -15.51 -5.70
C LEU A 52 1.76 -14.89 -5.63
N TYR A 53 0.83 -15.63 -5.04
CA TYR A 53 -0.55 -15.19 -4.87
C TYR A 53 -0.72 -14.33 -3.60
N PRO A 54 -1.52 -13.24 -3.64
CA PRO A 54 -1.88 -12.48 -2.46
C PRO A 54 -2.43 -13.33 -1.31
N SER A 55 -3.29 -14.31 -1.62
CA SER A 55 -3.84 -15.29 -0.66
C SER A 55 -2.79 -16.16 0.04
N SER A 56 -1.58 -16.28 -0.51
CA SER A 56 -0.45 -16.93 0.18
C SER A 56 0.17 -16.06 1.28
N THR A 57 -0.19 -14.76 1.33
CA THR A 57 0.32 -13.80 2.30
C THR A 57 -0.65 -13.61 3.46
N ARG A 58 -0.14 -13.09 4.58
CA ARG A 58 -0.99 -12.66 5.71
C ARG A 58 -1.62 -11.27 5.51
N SER A 59 -1.40 -10.66 4.35
CA SER A 59 -1.88 -9.32 4.02
C SER A 59 -3.17 -9.32 3.20
N TYR A 60 -3.70 -10.50 2.85
CA TYR A 60 -4.90 -10.63 2.03
C TYR A 60 -6.15 -10.87 2.90
N PRO A 61 -7.28 -10.16 2.65
CA PRO A 61 -7.38 -9.02 1.75
C PRO A 61 -6.64 -7.79 2.31
N ALA A 62 -6.01 -7.01 1.42
CA ALA A 62 -5.36 -5.77 1.80
C ALA A 62 -6.42 -4.75 2.24
N ALA A 63 -6.12 -4.02 3.31
CA ALA A 63 -6.97 -2.94 3.80
C ALA A 63 -6.17 -1.69 4.22
N VAL A 64 -4.87 -1.83 4.45
CA VAL A 64 -3.97 -0.71 4.78
C VAL A 64 -2.67 -0.85 4.02
N LEU A 65 -2.20 0.27 3.45
CA LEU A 65 -0.92 0.40 2.77
C LEU A 65 -0.15 1.58 3.35
N THR A 66 1.05 1.35 3.89
CA THR A 66 2.02 2.43 4.11
C THR A 66 2.92 2.50 2.88
N ALA A 67 2.77 3.55 2.09
CA ALA A 67 3.45 3.73 0.81
C ALA A 67 4.64 4.69 0.93
N SER A 68 5.78 4.27 0.39
CA SER A 68 6.95 5.12 0.15
C SER A 68 6.87 5.64 -1.28
N ILE A 69 6.38 6.87 -1.42
CA ILE A 69 6.26 7.63 -2.67
C ILE A 69 7.24 8.82 -2.65
N PRO A 70 7.55 9.49 -3.79
CA PRO A 70 7.35 9.00 -5.16
C PRO A 70 8.17 7.74 -5.43
N LEU A 71 8.24 7.28 -6.68
CA LEU A 71 8.98 6.08 -7.06
C LEU A 71 10.40 6.09 -6.48
N VAL A 72 10.79 4.99 -5.84
CA VAL A 72 12.13 4.74 -5.35
C VAL A 72 12.87 3.81 -6.33
N SER A 73 14.17 4.03 -6.49
CA SER A 73 15.05 3.15 -7.27
C SER A 73 15.88 2.30 -6.31
N SER A 74 16.18 1.06 -6.71
CA SER A 74 17.20 0.25 -6.05
C SER A 74 18.25 -0.20 -7.07
N PRO A 75 19.50 -0.51 -6.65
CA PRO A 75 20.55 -0.93 -7.59
C PRO A 75 20.21 -2.17 -8.43
N LEU A 76 19.23 -2.97 -7.99
CA LEU A 76 18.87 -4.25 -8.61
C LEU A 76 17.45 -4.23 -9.18
N GLU A 77 16.71 -3.13 -9.06
CA GLU A 77 15.31 -3.08 -9.49
C GLU A 77 14.93 -1.72 -10.10
N ALA A 78 14.04 -1.82 -11.07
CA ALA A 78 13.27 -0.72 -11.65
C ALA A 78 12.66 0.22 -10.59
N GLN A 79 12.37 1.46 -11.00
CA GLN A 79 11.62 2.41 -10.20
C GLN A 79 10.25 1.86 -9.78
N HIS A 80 9.93 1.94 -8.50
CA HIS A 80 8.71 1.38 -7.91
C HIS A 80 8.22 2.14 -6.68
N ILE A 81 6.96 1.94 -6.30
CA ILE A 81 6.44 2.35 -4.99
C ILE A 81 6.66 1.18 -4.03
N THR A 82 7.33 1.40 -2.90
CA THR A 82 7.43 0.40 -1.84
C THR A 82 6.24 0.51 -0.91
N GLY A 83 5.52 -0.60 -0.74
CA GLY A 83 4.31 -0.69 0.09
C GLY A 83 4.47 -1.67 1.23
N LEU A 84 4.16 -1.24 2.46
CA LEU A 84 3.94 -2.15 3.58
C LEU A 84 2.44 -2.38 3.76
N VAL A 85 2.01 -3.62 3.58
CA VAL A 85 0.60 -3.99 3.48
C VAL A 85 0.13 -4.68 4.76
N SER A 86 -1.09 -4.38 5.18
CA SER A 86 -1.76 -4.99 6.32
C SER A 86 -3.23 -5.27 6.05
N THR A 87 -3.77 -6.26 6.76
CA THR A 87 -5.22 -6.42 6.91
C THR A 87 -5.75 -5.44 7.96
N SER A 88 -7.05 -5.14 7.93
CA SER A 88 -7.70 -4.28 8.92
C SER A 88 -7.50 -4.80 10.35
N LYS A 89 -7.64 -6.12 10.53
CA LYS A 89 -7.44 -6.82 11.82
C LYS A 89 -6.01 -6.71 12.35
N ALA A 90 -5.00 -6.84 11.49
CA ALA A 90 -3.61 -6.72 11.92
C ALA A 90 -3.25 -5.27 12.25
N TRP A 91 -3.81 -4.32 11.49
CA TRP A 91 -3.65 -2.90 11.72
C TRP A 91 -4.29 -2.41 13.02
N GLY A 92 -5.42 -3.01 13.43
CA GLY A 92 -6.10 -2.67 14.68
C GLY A 92 -5.39 -3.16 15.96
N ARG A 93 -4.29 -3.90 15.86
CA ARG A 93 -3.51 -4.38 17.02
C ARG A 93 -2.48 -3.36 17.46
N SER A 94 -2.11 -3.37 18.75
CA SER A 94 -0.99 -2.59 19.28
C SER A 94 0.19 -3.51 19.65
N PRO A 95 1.41 -3.27 19.14
CA PRO A 95 1.76 -2.32 18.08
C PRO A 95 1.15 -2.75 16.73
N ARG A 96 0.91 -1.78 15.82
CA ARG A 96 0.35 -2.07 14.49
C ARG A 96 1.32 -2.93 13.68
N GLU A 97 0.80 -3.92 12.97
CA GLU A 97 1.60 -4.95 12.30
C GLU A 97 1.39 -4.91 10.80
N THR A 98 2.48 -4.91 10.04
CA THR A 98 2.43 -5.15 8.59
C THR A 98 2.72 -6.61 8.33
N ASN A 99 2.06 -7.16 7.33
CA ASN A 99 2.09 -8.59 7.04
C ASN A 99 2.83 -8.90 5.74
N SER A 100 3.11 -7.90 4.91
CA SER A 100 3.89 -8.06 3.69
C SER A 100 4.54 -6.75 3.25
N CYS A 101 5.66 -6.88 2.54
CA CYS A 101 6.27 -5.80 1.77
C CYS A 101 6.11 -6.10 0.29
N ILE A 102 5.73 -5.08 -0.48
CA ILE A 102 5.51 -5.17 -1.92
C ILE A 102 6.20 -4.03 -2.65
N HIS A 103 6.63 -4.30 -3.87
CA HIS A 103 7.02 -3.29 -4.84
C HIS A 103 5.95 -3.19 -5.92
N ILE A 104 5.50 -1.98 -6.21
CA ILE A 104 4.44 -1.68 -7.20
C ILE A 104 5.09 -0.91 -8.36
N TYR A 105 5.03 -1.48 -9.56
CA TYR A 105 5.68 -0.94 -10.76
C TYR A 105 4.64 -0.24 -11.66
N ALA A 106 4.97 0.97 -12.11
CA ALA A 106 4.22 1.68 -13.14
C ALA A 106 4.69 1.26 -14.54
N ILE A 107 3.83 1.45 -15.55
CA ILE A 107 4.16 1.21 -16.96
C ILE A 107 5.29 2.15 -17.38
N ASP A 108 6.35 1.58 -17.97
CA ASP A 108 7.57 2.29 -18.40
C ASP A 108 8.21 3.22 -17.34
N HIS A 109 7.98 2.93 -16.06
CA HIS A 109 8.37 3.80 -14.92
C HIS A 109 7.67 5.17 -14.89
N ILE A 110 6.61 5.35 -15.67
CA ILE A 110 5.84 6.59 -15.76
C ILE A 110 4.51 6.38 -15.04
N LEU A 111 4.35 7.00 -13.86
CA LEU A 111 3.15 6.87 -13.01
C LEU A 111 1.85 7.21 -13.75
N ALA A 112 1.88 8.24 -14.60
CA ALA A 112 0.73 8.67 -15.41
C ALA A 112 0.25 7.61 -16.41
N GLN A 113 1.10 6.63 -16.77
CA GLN A 113 0.72 5.52 -17.66
C GLN A 113 0.01 4.39 -16.91
N GLY A 114 0.02 4.40 -15.57
CA GLY A 114 -0.74 3.46 -14.75
C GLY A 114 0.08 2.26 -14.27
N PHE A 115 -0.63 1.25 -13.76
CA PHE A 115 -0.06 0.07 -13.11
C PHE A 115 0.39 -0.97 -14.14
N HIS A 116 1.63 -1.45 -14.01
CA HIS A 116 2.18 -2.52 -14.84
C HIS A 116 2.14 -3.86 -14.11
N SER A 117 2.82 -3.94 -12.97
CA SER A 117 3.02 -5.19 -12.26
C SER A 117 3.42 -4.93 -10.81
N ARG A 118 3.60 -6.00 -10.04
CA ARG A 118 4.09 -5.92 -8.66
C ARG A 118 4.95 -7.11 -8.31
N ARG A 119 5.74 -6.97 -7.24
CA ARG A 119 6.53 -8.04 -6.63
C ARG A 119 6.28 -8.09 -5.13
N ILE A 120 5.96 -9.26 -4.60
CA ILE A 120 5.89 -9.54 -3.16
C ILE A 120 7.33 -9.82 -2.70
N VAL A 121 7.91 -8.85 -2.01
CA VAL A 121 9.31 -8.93 -1.56
C VAL A 121 9.43 -9.71 -0.27
N SER A 122 8.43 -9.58 0.61
CA SER A 122 8.33 -10.36 1.83
C SER A 122 6.88 -10.66 2.12
N ALA A 123 6.58 -11.93 2.36
CA ALA A 123 5.29 -12.40 2.89
C ALA A 123 5.29 -12.48 4.43
N LEU A 124 6.38 -12.06 5.08
CA LEU A 124 6.59 -12.13 6.51
C LEU A 124 6.24 -10.80 7.19
N LYS A 125 5.91 -10.92 8.48
CA LYS A 125 5.48 -9.81 9.33
C LYS A 125 6.63 -8.86 9.64
N ASN A 126 6.43 -7.57 9.42
CA ASN A 126 7.29 -6.51 9.96
C ASN A 126 6.54 -5.76 11.04
N LYS A 127 7.13 -5.68 12.25
CA LYS A 127 6.61 -4.82 13.31
C LYS A 127 6.93 -3.37 12.98
N LEU A 128 5.94 -2.49 13.07
CA LEU A 128 6.16 -1.04 12.95
C LEU A 128 6.71 -0.44 14.24
N SER A 129 7.45 -1.23 15.02
CA SER A 129 7.95 -0.85 16.35
C SER A 129 9.13 0.10 16.32
N SER A 130 9.54 0.60 15.15
CA SER A 130 10.47 1.74 15.15
C SER A 130 9.69 2.99 15.53
N ASP A 131 10.22 3.75 16.49
CA ASP A 131 9.57 4.97 17.00
C ASP A 131 9.23 5.94 15.85
N THR A 132 10.12 6.02 14.85
CA THR A 132 9.93 6.82 13.65
C THR A 132 8.71 6.39 12.83
N ILE A 133 8.47 5.09 12.64
CA ILE A 133 7.29 4.62 11.89
C ILE A 133 6.04 4.82 12.74
N ARG A 134 6.11 4.57 14.05
CA ARG A 134 4.97 4.72 14.97
C ARG A 134 4.46 6.16 15.02
N MET A 135 5.35 7.14 15.26
CA MET A 135 4.99 8.56 15.27
C MET A 135 4.41 9.02 13.94
N LYS A 136 4.99 8.56 12.83
CA LYS A 136 4.54 8.92 11.48
C LYS A 136 3.15 8.36 11.17
N VAL A 137 2.86 7.14 11.63
CA VAL A 137 1.54 6.50 11.47
C VAL A 137 0.49 7.15 12.38
N GLU A 138 0.83 7.46 13.63
CA GLU A 138 -0.06 8.16 14.56
C GLU A 138 -0.46 9.54 14.01
N ALA A 139 0.50 10.35 13.58
CA ALA A 139 0.22 11.66 12.97
C ALA A 139 -0.66 11.58 11.70
N ALA A 140 -0.50 10.53 10.88
CA ALA A 140 -1.34 10.35 9.70
C ALA A 140 -2.79 10.00 10.05
N LEU A 141 -2.99 9.18 11.10
CA LEU A 141 -4.32 8.82 11.56
C LEU A 141 -5.02 10.02 12.21
N ASP A 142 -4.31 10.81 13.01
CA ASP A 142 -4.85 12.03 13.64
C ASP A 142 -5.30 13.06 12.59
N ASN A 143 -4.58 13.19 11.48
CA ASN A 143 -4.96 14.04 10.35
C ASN A 143 -6.18 13.54 9.55
N ASN A 144 -6.64 12.31 9.78
CA ASN A 144 -7.79 11.70 9.08
C ASN A 144 -9.03 11.53 9.97
N ILE A 145 -8.98 11.88 11.28
CA ILE A 145 -10.16 12.01 12.15
C ILE A 145 -10.80 13.41 11.96
N GLY A 146 -10.95 13.81 10.70
CA GLY A 146 -11.59 15.07 10.28
C GLY A 146 -12.81 14.86 9.40
N ILE A 147 -13.30 13.62 9.27
CA ILE A 147 -14.60 13.30 8.68
C ILE A 147 -15.45 12.72 9.80
N SER A 148 -16.06 13.61 10.58
CA SER A 148 -17.25 13.31 11.39
C SER A 148 -18.47 13.79 10.62
N ASP A 149 -19.41 12.87 10.43
CA ASP A 149 -20.82 12.95 10.00
C ASP A 149 -21.28 14.10 9.08
#